data_AF-A0A7C9VJJ6-F1
#
_entry.id   AF-A0A7C9VJJ6-F1
#
_cell.length_a   1.000
_cell.length_b   1.000
_cell.length_c   1.000
_cell.angle_alpha   90.00
_cell.angle_beta   90.00
_cell.angle_gamma   90.00
#
_symmetry.space_group_name_H-M   'P 1'
#
loop_
_entity.id
_entity.type
_entity.pdbx_description
1 polymer ?
#
loop_
_entity_poly.entity_id
_entity_poly.type
_entity_poly.pdbx_seq_one_letter_code
_entity_poly.pdbx_strand_id
1 'polypeptide(L)' 'FGMGAPAKTPKPIIDKLNKEINAILAEPAMQAKFAELGGVPLAGPPEEFGRIIVSETEKWEKVVKFAGAKVE' A
#
# COMPACT_ATOMS: atom_id res chain seq x y z
N PHE A 1 0.69 4.31 2.89
CA PHE A 1 1.60 3.20 3.29
C PHE A 1 1.08 1.89 2.73
N GLY A 2 1.88 0.84 2.75
CA GLY A 2 1.41 -0.51 2.46
C GLY A 2 2.46 -1.56 2.82
N MET A 3 2.14 -2.81 2.56
CA MET A 3 3.02 -3.94 2.86
C MET A 3 3.53 -4.58 1.58
N GLY A 4 4.82 -4.90 1.57
CA GLY A 4 5.48 -5.63 0.49
C GLY A 4 6.10 -6.91 1.01
N ALA A 5 6.29 -7.87 0.11
CA ALA A 5 7.00 -9.12 0.35
C ALA A 5 8.01 -9.35 -0.79
N PRO A 6 9.03 -10.22 -0.61
CA PRO A 6 9.96 -10.56 -1.68
C PRO A 6 9.23 -11.01 -2.96
N ALA A 7 9.75 -10.62 -4.13
CA ALA A 7 9.07 -10.79 -5.42
C ALA A 7 8.64 -12.23 -5.76
N LYS A 8 9.33 -13.23 -5.21
CA LYS A 8 9.07 -14.67 -5.45
C LYS A 8 8.32 -15.34 -4.29
N THR A 9 7.71 -14.57 -3.40
CA THR A 9 6.86 -15.12 -2.32
C THR A 9 5.69 -15.88 -2.96
N PRO A 10 5.46 -17.16 -2.61
CA PRO A 10 4.36 -17.95 -3.15
C PRO A 10 3.00 -17.27 -2.96
N LYS A 11 2.16 -17.32 -4.00
CA LYS A 11 0.81 -16.73 -3.99
C LYS A 11 -0.04 -17.15 -2.76
N PRO A 12 -0.06 -18.43 -2.32
CA PRO A 12 -0.84 -18.80 -1.14
C PRO A 12 -0.44 -18.07 0.15
N ILE A 13 0.84 -17.67 0.27
CA ILE A 13 1.33 -16.91 1.43
C ILE A 13 0.85 -15.46 1.33
N ILE A 14 0.92 -14.86 0.14
CA ILE A 14 0.42 -13.51 -0.12
C ILE A 14 -1.08 -13.43 0.15
N ASP A 15 -1.84 -14.40 -0.35
CA ASP A 15 -3.29 -14.47 -0.18
C ASP A 15 -3.65 -14.60 1.31
N LYS A 16 -2.94 -15.45 2.06
CA LYS A 16 -3.13 -15.58 3.52
C LYS A 16 -2.84 -14.27 4.24
N LEU A 17 -1.69 -13.64 3.99
CA LEU A 17 -1.32 -12.39 4.65
C LEU A 17 -2.34 -11.29 4.35
N ASN A 18 -2.69 -11.11 3.07
CA ASN A 18 -3.66 -10.09 2.66
C ASN A 18 -5.02 -10.28 3.34
N LYS A 19 -5.50 -11.53 3.45
CA LYS A 19 -6.75 -11.84 4.16
C LYS A 19 -6.70 -11.40 5.62
N GLU A 20 -5.68 -11.78 6.37
CA GLU A 20 -5.56 -11.45 7.79
C GLU A 20 -5.40 -9.93 8.00
N ILE A 21 -4.62 -9.28 7.13
CA ILE A 21 -4.44 -7.82 7.16
C ILE A 21 -5.79 -7.11 6.94
N ASN A 22 -6.54 -7.50 5.91
CA ASN A 22 -7.83 -6.90 5.61
C ASN A 22 -8.83 -7.12 6.75
N ALA A 23 -8.78 -8.27 7.44
CA ALA A 23 -9.61 -8.52 8.61
C ALA A 23 -9.28 -7.56 9.76
N ILE A 24 -8.00 -7.36 10.07
CA ILE A 24 -7.55 -6.45 11.14
C ILE A 24 -7.91 -4.98 10.80
N LEU A 25 -7.75 -4.57 9.54
CA LEU A 25 -8.13 -3.20 9.12
C LEU A 25 -9.64 -2.94 9.19
N ALA A 26 -10.47 -3.98 9.21
CA ALA A 26 -11.91 -3.87 9.40
C ALA A 26 -12.32 -3.72 10.89
N GLU A 27 -11.40 -3.98 11.83
CA GLU A 27 -11.71 -3.84 13.25
C GLU A 27 -11.91 -2.36 13.63
N PRO A 28 -12.99 -2.03 14.39
CA PRO A 28 -13.26 -0.64 14.78
C PRO A 28 -12.10 0.03 15.54
N ALA A 29 -11.41 -0.74 16.39
CA ALA A 29 -10.25 -0.25 17.13
C ALA A 29 -9.11 0.15 16.18
N MET A 30 -8.89 -0.62 15.11
CA MET A 30 -7.86 -0.30 14.12
C MET A 30 -8.25 0.91 13.29
N GLN A 31 -9.52 0.99 12.86
CA GLN A 31 -10.02 2.16 12.13
C GLN A 31 -9.89 3.45 12.95
N ALA A 32 -10.23 3.40 14.24
CA ALA A 32 -10.06 4.52 15.15
C ALA A 32 -8.59 4.94 15.28
N LYS A 33 -7.66 3.98 15.38
CA LYS A 33 -6.22 4.26 15.45
C LYS A 33 -5.69 4.93 14.18
N PHE A 34 -6.12 4.47 13.00
CA PHE A 34 -5.75 5.14 11.76
C PHE A 34 -6.32 6.56 11.68
N ALA A 35 -7.57 6.76 12.11
CA ALA A 35 -8.19 8.09 12.15
C ALA A 35 -7.47 9.04 13.11
N GLU A 36 -7.05 8.58 14.29
CA GLU A 36 -6.21 9.34 15.24
C GLU A 36 -4.90 9.80 14.61
N LEU A 37 -4.32 9.00 13.71
CA LEU A 37 -3.09 9.30 12.98
C LEU A 37 -3.35 10.13 11.69
N GLY A 38 -4.59 10.56 11.45
CA GLY A 38 -4.98 11.33 10.26
C GLY A 38 -5.05 10.49 8.98
N GLY A 39 -5.09 9.16 9.09
CA GLY A 39 -5.15 8.22 7.98
C GLY A 39 -6.51 7.56 7.81
N VAL A 40 -6.75 7.02 6.62
CA VAL A 40 -7.88 6.14 6.32
C VAL A 40 -7.32 4.80 5.84
N PRO A 41 -7.68 3.67 6.48
CA PRO A 41 -7.26 2.36 6.00
C PRO A 41 -7.76 2.10 4.57
N LEU A 42 -6.88 1.57 3.73
CA LEU A 42 -7.23 1.04 2.42
C LEU A 42 -7.05 -0.48 2.48
N ALA A 43 -8.17 -1.19 2.41
CA ALA A 43 -8.23 -2.65 2.30
C ALA A 43 -8.58 -3.03 0.86
N GLY A 44 -8.08 -4.18 0.41
CA GLY A 44 -8.30 -4.62 -0.97
C GLY A 44 -7.38 -5.76 -1.38
N PRO A 45 -7.53 -6.25 -2.63
CA PRO A 45 -6.70 -7.31 -3.16
C PRO A 45 -5.26 -6.83 -3.42
N PRO A 46 -4.25 -7.72 -3.31
CA PRO A 46 -2.85 -7.37 -3.55
C PRO A 46 -2.60 -6.73 -4.93
N GLU A 47 -3.32 -7.19 -5.95
CA GLU A 47 -3.19 -6.72 -7.33
C GLU A 47 -3.63 -5.26 -7.48
N GLU A 48 -4.62 -4.82 -6.71
CA GLU A 48 -5.07 -3.43 -6.72
C GLU A 48 -4.02 -2.50 -6.10
N PHE A 49 -3.41 -2.92 -4.99
CA PHE A 49 -2.31 -2.18 -4.40
C PHE A 49 -1.10 -2.10 -5.34
N GLY A 50 -0.80 -3.19 -6.06
CA GLY A 50 0.22 -3.21 -7.10
C GLY A 50 -0.04 -2.17 -8.21
N ARG A 51 -1.29 -2.01 -8.65
CA ARG A 51 -1.65 -0.97 -9.63
C ARG A 51 -1.43 0.44 -9.10
N ILE A 52 -1.77 0.69 -7.84
CA ILE A 52 -1.53 2.00 -7.18
C ILE A 52 -0.05 2.34 -7.17
N ILE A 53 0.82 1.36 -6.84
CA ILE A 53 2.27 1.57 -6.85
C ILE A 53 2.75 1.99 -8.24
N VAL A 54 2.31 1.29 -9.29
CA VAL A 54 2.68 1.61 -10.67
C VAL A 54 2.23 3.03 -11.04
N SER A 55 0.95 3.35 -10.82
CA SER A 55 0.40 4.66 -11.20
C SER A 55 1.04 5.81 -10.44
N GLU A 56 1.29 5.65 -9.14
CA GLU A 56 1.94 6.70 -8.33
C GLU A 56 3.40 6.85 -8.73
N THR A 57 4.12 5.75 -9.01
CA THR A 57 5.51 5.81 -9.49
C THR A 57 5.60 6.59 -10.79
N GLU A 58 4.76 6.28 -11.78
CA GLU A 58 4.75 6.97 -13.07
C GLU A 58 4.39 8.47 -12.92
N LYS A 59 3.43 8.77 -12.05
CA LYS A 59 3.02 10.15 -11.77
C LYS A 59 4.17 10.95 -11.15
N TRP A 60 4.79 10.41 -10.10
CA TRP A 60 5.83 11.12 -9.37
C TRP A 60 7.15 11.18 -10.13
N GLU A 61 7.46 10.20 -10.99
CA GLU A 61 8.58 10.28 -11.92
C GLU A 61 8.48 11.54 -12.81
N LYS A 62 7.30 11.82 -13.36
CA LYS A 62 7.07 13.03 -14.18
C LYS A 62 7.29 14.30 -13.38
N VAL A 63 6.80 14.35 -12.14
CA VAL A 63 6.97 15.51 -11.25
C VAL A 63 8.44 15.73 -10.91
N VAL A 64 9.18 14.68 -10.55
CA VAL A 64 10.62 14.76 -10.22
C VAL A 64 11.41 15.28 -11.41
N LYS A 65 11.17 14.74 -12.62
CA LYS A 65 11.82 15.20 -13.85
C LYS A 65 11.50 16.65 -14.16
N PHE A 66 10.23 17.05 -14.03
CA PHE A 66 9.80 18.42 -14.28
C PHE A 66 10.43 19.43 -13.30
N ALA A 67 10.48 19.08 -12.02
CA ALA A 67 11.05 19.95 -10.98
C ALA A 67 12.59 19.97 -10.96
N GLY A 68 13.26 19.09 -11.71
CA GLY A 68 14.70 18.92 -11.64
C GLY A 68 15.20 18.40 -10.28
N ALA A 69 14.31 17.81 -9.48
CA ALA A 69 14.62 17.33 -8.14
C ALA A 69 15.56 16.11 -8.19
N LYS A 70 16.47 16.01 -7.22
CA LYS A 70 17.40 14.88 -7.05
C LYS A 70 17.42 14.48 -5.59
N VAL A 71 17.68 13.20 -5.34
CA VAL A 71 18.01 12.69 -4.00
C VAL A 71 19.52 12.90 -3.83
N GLU A 72 19.94 13.50 -2.72
CA GLU A 72 21.35 13.67 -2.34
C GLU A 72 21.97 12.36 -1.81
#